data_AF-A0A6J4M6N5-F1
#
_entry.id   AF-A0A6J4M6N5-F1
#
_cell.length_a   1.000
_cell.length_b   1.000
_cell.length_c   1.000
_cell.angle_alpha   90.00
_cell.angle_beta   90.00
_cell.angle_gamma   90.00
#
_symmetry.space_group_name_H-M   'P 1'
#
loop_
_entity.id
_entity.type
_entity.pdbx_description
1 polymer ?
#
loop_
_entity_poly.entity_id
_entity_poly.type
_entity_poly.pdbx_seq_one_letter_code
_entity_poly.pdbx_strand_id
1 'polypeptide(L)'
;MSFTFAISHTVGRARAGAFVTPHGVVETPAFMAVGTLATVKALDPAELRTLGAQMILANAYHLHLRPGDELVRELGGLHRFMAWDGPILTDSGGFQVFSLETLRAISEDGVEFRSHLDGSRRVFTPERVMQIERNLGADVIMQFDHVVPGQSEAPLAREAMERSARWLARCLAEFGRLQAVGGEPWAVGDDLPPTAHRPPPTQALFPIVQGGIHAELREESARRIVDLHEWPGYGIGGLSVGEAKPDMYAMLEVTDAALPADRPRYLMGVGFPEDLVEGVRRGVDLFDCVAPTRMGRNGTAFTPDGRVNIKRTEFRRDPRPLDPECGCAACARFSRAYVRHLFTSDEMLGARLLSLHNVHFLVALMRAARDAVRAGTFDAWSAAWLGRYHAHAAPALT
;
A
#
# COMPACT_ATOMS: atom_id res chain seq x y z
N MET A 1 19.36 -0.93 -13.24
CA MET A 1 19.79 -0.40 -11.92
C MET A 1 19.45 -1.45 -10.88
N SER A 2 20.25 -1.60 -9.83
CA SER A 2 19.89 -2.44 -8.68
C SER A 2 18.95 -1.71 -7.74
N PHE A 3 18.14 -2.47 -6.99
CA PHE A 3 17.41 -1.93 -5.85
C PHE A 3 18.37 -1.78 -4.68
N THR A 4 18.32 -0.63 -4.00
CA THR A 4 19.12 -0.39 -2.79
C THR A 4 18.29 0.33 -1.74
N PHE A 5 18.52 0.03 -0.47
CA PHE A 5 17.96 0.76 0.66
C PHE A 5 19.11 1.29 1.52
N ALA A 6 19.01 2.56 1.92
CA ALA A 6 19.99 3.21 2.77
C ALA A 6 19.28 3.96 3.89
N ILE A 7 19.60 3.60 5.14
CA ILE A 7 19.14 4.33 6.33
C ILE A 7 20.09 5.51 6.57
N SER A 8 19.53 6.70 6.72
CA SER A 8 20.28 7.92 7.00
C SER A 8 20.33 8.27 8.49
N HIS A 9 19.22 8.05 9.20
CA HIS A 9 19.04 8.43 10.61
C HIS A 9 18.10 7.43 11.30
N THR A 10 18.27 7.26 12.62
CA THR A 10 17.40 6.43 13.47
C THR A 10 17.09 7.12 14.80
N VAL A 11 15.87 6.91 15.31
CA VAL A 11 15.43 7.32 16.65
C VAL A 11 14.63 6.17 17.26
N GLY A 12 15.21 5.48 18.24
CA GLY A 12 14.67 4.21 18.71
C GLY A 12 14.57 3.19 17.57
N ARG A 13 13.37 2.63 17.35
CA ARG A 13 13.07 1.75 16.20
C ARG A 13 12.74 2.54 14.91
N ALA A 14 12.45 3.83 14.99
CA ALA A 14 12.08 4.63 13.82
C ALA A 14 13.30 4.92 12.94
N ARG A 15 13.12 4.78 11.61
CA ARG A 15 14.19 4.90 10.61
C ARG A 15 13.81 5.96 9.58
N ALA A 16 14.78 6.78 9.15
CA ALA A 16 14.62 7.66 7.99
C ALA A 16 15.64 7.28 6.93
N GLY A 17 15.17 6.84 5.76
CA GLY A 17 16.01 6.28 4.71
C GLY A 17 15.56 6.64 3.30
N ALA A 18 16.19 5.99 2.32
CA ALA A 18 15.87 6.10 0.90
C ALA A 18 15.92 4.72 0.25
N PHE A 19 14.85 4.34 -0.46
CA PHE A 19 14.76 3.14 -1.28
C PHE A 19 14.82 3.55 -2.76
N VAL A 20 15.83 3.04 -3.48
CA VAL A 20 16.07 3.34 -4.89
C VAL A 20 15.45 2.25 -5.75
N THR A 21 14.59 2.65 -6.69
CA THR A 21 13.96 1.77 -7.70
C THR A 21 14.29 2.24 -9.12
N PRO A 22 14.06 1.41 -10.15
CA PRO A 22 14.29 1.78 -11.56
C PRO A 22 13.58 3.06 -12.03
N HIS A 23 12.44 3.42 -11.43
CA HIS A 23 11.69 4.63 -11.78
C HIS A 23 11.81 5.79 -10.76
N GLY A 24 12.56 5.65 -9.66
CA GLY A 24 12.82 6.79 -8.76
C GLY A 24 13.29 6.43 -7.35
N VAL A 25 13.35 7.44 -6.49
CA VAL A 25 13.75 7.29 -5.07
C VAL A 25 12.54 7.54 -4.16
N VAL A 26 12.32 6.62 -3.23
CA VAL A 26 11.26 6.66 -2.22
C VAL A 26 11.91 6.94 -0.86
N GLU A 27 11.63 8.12 -0.29
CA GLU A 27 12.16 8.51 1.02
C GLU A 27 11.30 7.87 2.12
N THR A 28 11.88 7.07 3.02
CA THR A 28 11.15 6.33 4.06
C THR A 28 11.21 7.03 5.43
N PRO A 29 10.14 6.96 6.26
CA PRO A 29 8.84 6.38 5.94
C PRO A 29 8.05 7.09 4.84
N ALA A 30 7.22 6.33 4.13
CA ALA A 30 6.39 6.77 3.00
C ALA A 30 5.00 6.13 3.02
N PHE A 31 4.00 6.89 2.55
CA PHE A 31 2.64 6.40 2.32
C PHE A 31 2.36 6.28 0.82
N MET A 32 1.87 5.11 0.40
CA MET A 32 1.50 4.77 -0.98
C MET A 32 -0.01 4.93 -1.18
N ALA A 33 -0.40 5.81 -2.09
CA ALA A 33 -1.80 5.94 -2.49
C ALA A 33 -2.22 4.75 -3.37
N VAL A 34 -3.35 4.11 -3.03
CA VAL A 34 -3.81 2.88 -3.71
C VAL A 34 -4.60 3.16 -4.99
N GLY A 35 -4.07 2.68 -6.11
CA GLY A 35 -4.65 2.68 -7.44
C GLY A 35 -5.34 1.36 -7.79
N THR A 36 -6.64 1.26 -7.51
CA THR A 36 -7.40 0.00 -7.63
C THR A 36 -7.57 -0.51 -9.07
N LEU A 37 -7.62 0.40 -10.06
CA LEU A 37 -7.92 0.09 -11.47
C LEU A 37 -7.11 1.02 -12.39
N ALA A 38 -5.78 0.98 -12.29
CA ALA A 38 -4.88 1.93 -12.97
C ALA A 38 -5.18 3.41 -12.66
N THR A 39 -5.82 3.70 -11.51
CA THR A 39 -6.11 5.06 -11.05
C THR A 39 -6.28 5.10 -9.54
N VAL A 40 -5.61 6.06 -8.89
CA VAL A 40 -5.92 6.46 -7.52
C VAL A 40 -7.23 7.24 -7.57
N LYS A 41 -8.30 6.61 -7.09
CA LYS A 41 -9.68 7.04 -7.37
C LYS A 41 -9.91 8.53 -7.06
N ALA A 42 -10.34 9.25 -8.11
CA ALA A 42 -10.62 10.69 -8.17
C ALA A 42 -9.41 11.64 -8.24
N LEU A 43 -8.16 11.15 -8.29
CA LEU A 43 -6.94 11.95 -8.41
C LEU A 43 -6.21 11.71 -9.73
N ASP A 44 -5.62 12.78 -10.26
CA ASP A 44 -4.77 12.75 -11.45
C ASP A 44 -3.30 12.40 -11.10
N PRO A 45 -2.54 11.71 -11.98
CA PRO A 45 -1.11 11.46 -11.77
C PRO A 45 -0.26 12.70 -11.46
N ALA A 46 -0.54 13.86 -12.07
CA ALA A 46 0.19 15.09 -11.81
C ALA A 46 -0.18 15.73 -10.45
N GLU A 47 -1.44 15.58 -10.00
CA GLU A 47 -1.84 15.99 -8.64
C GLU A 47 -1.11 15.18 -7.57
N LEU A 48 -0.96 13.86 -7.79
CA LEU A 48 -0.24 12.97 -6.87
C LEU A 48 1.24 13.37 -6.71
N ARG A 49 1.89 13.88 -7.77
CA ARG A 49 3.30 14.34 -7.73
C ARG A 49 3.41 15.77 -7.20
N THR A 50 2.39 16.60 -7.41
CA THR A 50 2.25 17.93 -6.78
C THR A 50 2.08 17.83 -5.26
N LEU A 51 1.30 16.87 -4.74
CA LEU A 51 1.20 16.62 -3.29
C LEU A 51 2.42 15.87 -2.71
N GLY A 52 3.37 15.45 -3.55
CA GLY A 52 4.65 14.87 -3.15
C GLY A 52 4.61 13.39 -2.79
N ALA A 53 3.69 12.61 -3.36
CA ALA A 53 3.81 11.15 -3.32
C ALA A 53 5.06 10.73 -4.10
N GLN A 54 5.73 9.66 -3.64
CA GLN A 54 6.94 9.11 -4.28
C GLN A 54 6.75 7.69 -4.81
N MET A 55 5.73 6.98 -4.32
CA MET A 55 5.37 5.63 -4.75
C MET A 55 3.85 5.47 -4.63
N ILE A 56 3.27 4.61 -5.48
CA ILE A 56 1.86 4.22 -5.41
C ILE A 56 1.74 2.70 -5.37
N LEU A 57 0.66 2.20 -4.77
CA LEU A 57 0.28 0.80 -4.87
C LEU A 57 -0.70 0.62 -6.03
N ALA A 58 -0.53 -0.41 -6.83
CA ALA A 58 -1.48 -0.85 -7.85
C ALA A 58 -2.03 -2.24 -7.51
N ASN A 59 -3.32 -2.48 -7.81
CA ASN A 59 -3.94 -3.75 -7.47
C ASN A 59 -3.88 -4.75 -8.65
N ALA A 60 -3.09 -5.83 -8.54
CA ALA A 60 -2.92 -6.76 -9.65
C ALA A 60 -4.18 -7.60 -9.93
N TYR A 61 -4.90 -7.99 -8.87
CA TYR A 61 -6.16 -8.74 -8.96
C TYR A 61 -7.19 -8.05 -9.86
N HIS A 62 -7.48 -6.77 -9.60
CA HIS A 62 -8.45 -6.00 -10.36
C HIS A 62 -7.95 -5.72 -11.78
N LEU A 63 -6.67 -5.42 -11.96
CA LEU A 63 -6.07 -5.16 -13.28
C LEU A 63 -6.10 -6.39 -14.19
N HIS A 64 -5.81 -7.58 -13.66
CA HIS A 64 -5.94 -8.84 -14.39
C HIS A 64 -7.38 -9.13 -14.82
N LEU A 65 -8.37 -8.84 -13.95
CA LEU A 65 -9.79 -9.02 -14.30
C LEU A 65 -10.29 -7.98 -15.32
N ARG A 66 -9.83 -6.73 -15.22
CA ARG A 66 -10.10 -5.66 -16.20
C ARG A 66 -9.10 -4.50 -16.03
N PRO A 67 -8.32 -4.13 -17.06
CA PRO A 67 -8.52 -4.46 -18.48
C PRO A 67 -7.91 -5.79 -18.95
N GLY A 68 -7.16 -6.50 -18.10
CA GLY A 68 -6.29 -7.61 -18.49
C GLY A 68 -4.83 -7.17 -18.46
N ASP A 69 -3.97 -7.92 -17.77
CA ASP A 69 -2.55 -7.62 -17.61
C ASP A 69 -1.76 -7.74 -18.92
N GLU A 70 -2.15 -8.68 -19.79
CA GLU A 70 -1.56 -8.88 -21.12
C GLU A 70 -1.79 -7.65 -22.03
N LEU A 71 -2.97 -7.00 -21.94
CA LEU A 71 -3.27 -5.74 -22.63
C LEU A 71 -2.51 -4.55 -22.00
N VAL A 72 -2.34 -4.51 -20.68
CA VAL A 72 -1.51 -3.47 -20.03
C VAL A 72 -0.06 -3.56 -20.51
N ARG A 73 0.49 -4.78 -20.60
CA ARG A 73 1.82 -5.05 -21.16
C ARG A 73 1.95 -4.58 -22.62
N GLU A 74 0.97 -4.89 -23.46
CA GLU A 74 0.94 -4.50 -24.89
C GLU A 74 0.85 -2.98 -25.10
N LEU A 75 0.25 -2.26 -24.15
CA LEU A 75 0.23 -0.79 -24.13
C LEU A 75 1.48 -0.16 -23.46
N GLY A 76 2.54 -0.95 -23.25
CA GLY A 76 3.84 -0.52 -22.72
C GLY A 76 3.96 -0.57 -21.19
N GLY A 77 3.08 -1.33 -20.53
CA GLY A 77 3.06 -1.56 -19.08
C GLY A 77 2.33 -0.49 -18.27
N LEU A 78 2.15 -0.76 -16.98
CA LEU A 78 1.25 -0.01 -16.12
C LEU A 78 1.65 1.47 -16.00
N HIS A 79 2.94 1.78 -15.85
CA HIS A 79 3.49 3.14 -15.86
C HIS A 79 2.98 3.97 -17.05
N ARG A 80 3.12 3.45 -18.28
CA ARG A 80 2.63 4.14 -19.49
C ARG A 80 1.10 4.16 -19.53
N PHE A 81 0.46 3.04 -19.22
CA PHE A 81 -1.00 2.89 -19.27
C PHE A 81 -1.75 3.85 -18.32
N MET A 82 -1.18 4.19 -17.16
CA MET A 82 -1.77 5.12 -16.19
C MET A 82 -1.12 6.52 -16.14
N ALA A 83 -0.30 6.86 -17.15
CA ALA A 83 0.44 8.12 -17.22
C ALA A 83 1.23 8.46 -15.94
N TRP A 84 1.95 7.46 -15.42
CA TRP A 84 2.73 7.56 -14.19
C TRP A 84 4.19 7.14 -14.43
N ASP A 85 5.13 7.98 -14.03
CA ASP A 85 6.55 7.91 -14.39
C ASP A 85 7.49 7.37 -13.30
N GLY A 86 7.01 7.21 -12.07
CA GLY A 86 7.83 6.88 -10.89
C GLY A 86 7.64 5.46 -10.34
N PRO A 87 8.09 5.20 -9.11
CA PRO A 87 7.93 3.90 -8.44
C PRO A 87 6.47 3.41 -8.31
N ILE A 88 6.22 2.14 -8.63
CA ILE A 88 4.97 1.42 -8.35
C ILE A 88 5.26 0.14 -7.54
N LEU A 89 4.40 -0.20 -6.57
CA LEU A 89 4.31 -1.53 -5.96
C LEU A 89 3.00 -2.20 -6.43
N THR A 90 2.99 -3.47 -6.84
CA THR A 90 1.74 -4.23 -7.02
C THR A 90 1.43 -5.10 -5.80
N ASP A 91 0.14 -5.28 -5.48
CA ASP A 91 -0.28 -6.35 -4.58
C ASP A 91 -0.50 -7.67 -5.34
N SER A 92 -0.31 -8.80 -4.67
CA SER A 92 -0.40 -10.14 -5.25
C SER A 92 -1.83 -10.64 -5.49
N GLY A 93 -2.83 -9.85 -5.10
CA GLY A 93 -4.24 -10.25 -5.10
C GLY A 93 -4.68 -11.14 -3.92
N GLY A 94 -3.77 -11.59 -3.05
CA GLY A 94 -4.04 -12.50 -1.94
C GLY A 94 -5.16 -12.02 -1.01
N PHE A 95 -5.10 -10.74 -0.60
CA PHE A 95 -6.13 -10.12 0.25
C PHE A 95 -7.49 -9.97 -0.45
N GLN A 96 -7.51 -9.70 -1.76
CA GLN A 96 -8.74 -9.48 -2.52
C GLN A 96 -9.45 -10.81 -2.78
N VAL A 97 -8.70 -11.86 -3.09
CA VAL A 97 -9.21 -13.24 -3.11
C VAL A 97 -9.69 -13.65 -1.71
N PHE A 98 -8.96 -13.29 -0.64
CA PHE A 98 -9.41 -13.49 0.74
C PHE A 98 -10.76 -12.82 1.05
N SER A 99 -11.00 -11.59 0.58
CA SER A 99 -12.26 -10.87 0.78
C SER A 99 -13.50 -11.49 0.09
N LEU A 100 -13.32 -12.57 -0.68
CA LEU A 100 -14.36 -13.27 -1.44
C LEU A 100 -14.65 -14.66 -0.85
N GLU A 101 -14.78 -14.75 0.48
CA GLU A 101 -14.83 -16.04 1.21
C GLU A 101 -15.87 -17.04 0.72
N THR A 102 -17.06 -16.59 0.34
CA THR A 102 -18.15 -17.44 -0.16
C THR A 102 -18.01 -17.82 -1.65
N LEU A 103 -16.99 -17.30 -2.33
CA LEU A 103 -16.77 -17.42 -3.78
C LEU A 103 -15.38 -17.99 -4.13
N ARG A 104 -14.64 -18.53 -3.15
CA ARG A 104 -13.28 -19.08 -3.28
C ARG A 104 -13.17 -20.54 -2.83
N ALA A 105 -12.21 -21.27 -3.39
CA ALA A 105 -11.74 -22.57 -2.92
C ALA A 105 -10.20 -22.62 -2.96
N ILE A 106 -9.57 -22.88 -1.82
CA ILE A 106 -8.11 -22.84 -1.63
C ILE A 106 -7.57 -24.27 -1.67
N SER A 107 -6.49 -24.50 -2.40
CA SER A 107 -5.72 -25.75 -2.39
C SER A 107 -4.25 -25.45 -2.11
N GLU A 108 -3.37 -26.46 -2.22
CA GLU A 108 -1.93 -26.22 -2.22
C GLU A 108 -1.45 -25.60 -3.56
N ASP A 109 -2.15 -25.85 -4.66
CA ASP A 109 -1.79 -25.34 -5.99
C ASP A 109 -2.05 -23.84 -6.13
N GLY A 110 -3.09 -23.32 -5.47
CA GLY A 110 -3.52 -21.92 -5.55
C GLY A 110 -4.93 -21.71 -5.00
N VAL A 111 -5.68 -20.79 -5.61
CA VAL A 111 -7.09 -20.51 -5.27
C VAL A 111 -7.95 -20.42 -6.54
N GLU A 112 -8.99 -21.26 -6.65
CA GLU A 112 -10.10 -21.03 -7.58
C GLU A 112 -11.03 -19.97 -6.95
N PHE A 113 -11.48 -18.99 -7.74
CA PHE A 113 -12.53 -18.06 -7.32
C PHE A 113 -13.46 -17.68 -8.47
N ARG A 114 -14.62 -17.11 -8.14
CA ARG A 114 -15.49 -16.45 -9.11
C ARG A 114 -15.22 -14.95 -9.18
N SER A 115 -15.01 -14.46 -10.40
CA SER A 115 -14.89 -13.03 -10.70
C SER A 115 -16.18 -12.28 -10.33
N HIS A 116 -16.02 -11.18 -9.59
CA HIS A 116 -17.11 -10.30 -9.18
C HIS A 116 -17.64 -9.40 -10.31
N LEU A 117 -17.05 -9.46 -11.51
CA LEU A 117 -17.45 -8.65 -12.68
C LEU A 117 -18.44 -9.38 -13.60
N ASP A 118 -18.25 -10.69 -13.78
CA ASP A 118 -18.90 -11.51 -14.81
C ASP A 118 -19.28 -12.92 -14.32
N GLY A 119 -18.97 -13.28 -13.06
CA GLY A 119 -19.19 -14.61 -12.50
C GLY A 119 -18.25 -15.70 -13.04
N SER A 120 -17.28 -15.35 -13.91
CA SER A 120 -16.36 -16.31 -14.51
C SER A 120 -15.46 -16.98 -13.47
N ARG A 121 -15.18 -18.27 -13.65
CA ARG A 121 -14.17 -18.98 -12.86
C ARG A 121 -12.77 -18.50 -13.24
N ARG A 122 -11.94 -18.25 -12.24
CA ARG A 122 -10.55 -17.83 -12.35
C ARG A 122 -9.72 -18.62 -11.35
N VAL A 123 -8.43 -18.82 -11.63
CA VAL A 123 -7.50 -19.52 -10.74
C VAL A 123 -6.25 -18.66 -10.59
N PHE A 124 -5.88 -18.32 -9.36
CA PHE A 124 -4.59 -17.70 -9.04
C PHE A 124 -3.68 -18.74 -8.42
N THR A 125 -2.53 -18.97 -9.04
CA THR A 125 -1.41 -19.72 -8.46
C THR A 125 -0.24 -18.78 -8.22
N PRO A 126 0.72 -19.11 -7.34
CA PRO A 126 2.00 -18.42 -7.22
C PRO A 126 2.64 -18.03 -8.56
N GLU A 127 2.66 -18.96 -9.52
CA GLU A 127 3.28 -18.73 -10.84
C GLU A 127 2.45 -17.75 -11.68
N ARG A 128 1.13 -17.91 -11.74
CA ARG A 128 0.29 -17.00 -12.54
C ARG A 128 0.27 -15.58 -11.97
N VAL A 129 0.37 -15.40 -10.66
CA VAL A 129 0.48 -14.07 -10.05
C VAL A 129 1.81 -13.41 -10.41
N MET A 130 2.93 -14.13 -10.34
CA MET A 130 4.22 -13.61 -10.82
C MET A 130 4.18 -13.22 -12.30
N GLN A 131 3.47 -13.98 -13.16
CA GLN A 131 3.26 -13.60 -14.56
C GLN A 131 2.41 -12.33 -14.73
N ILE A 132 1.35 -12.18 -13.94
CA ILE A 132 0.48 -10.98 -13.96
C ILE A 132 1.28 -9.74 -13.54
N GLU A 133 1.98 -9.79 -12.41
CA GLU A 133 2.79 -8.65 -11.94
C GLU A 133 4.00 -8.37 -12.85
N ARG A 134 4.53 -9.39 -13.54
CA ARG A 134 5.53 -9.26 -14.60
C ARG A 134 4.99 -8.50 -15.82
N ASN A 135 3.74 -8.75 -16.19
CA ASN A 135 3.07 -8.07 -17.30
C ASN A 135 2.69 -6.62 -16.96
N LEU A 136 2.31 -6.34 -15.70
CA LEU A 136 2.07 -4.99 -15.22
C LEU A 136 3.37 -4.16 -15.10
N GLY A 137 4.47 -4.79 -14.67
CA GLY A 137 5.82 -4.22 -14.63
C GLY A 137 6.10 -3.21 -13.53
N ALA A 138 5.38 -3.30 -12.40
CA ALA A 138 5.66 -2.51 -11.21
C ALA A 138 7.10 -2.74 -10.70
N ASP A 139 7.71 -1.70 -10.13
CA ASP A 139 9.06 -1.74 -9.56
C ASP A 139 9.20 -2.79 -8.45
N VAL A 140 8.18 -2.91 -7.59
CA VAL A 140 8.07 -3.96 -6.57
C VAL A 140 6.83 -4.80 -6.83
N ILE A 141 6.99 -6.12 -6.70
CA ILE A 141 5.93 -7.13 -6.81
C ILE A 141 5.91 -7.96 -5.52
N MET A 142 4.76 -8.53 -5.16
CA MET A 142 4.58 -9.18 -3.85
C MET A 142 4.32 -10.69 -3.99
N GLN A 143 4.81 -11.52 -3.07
CA GLN A 143 4.49 -12.96 -3.10
C GLN A 143 2.96 -13.19 -3.09
N PHE A 144 2.49 -14.23 -3.77
CA PHE A 144 1.13 -14.72 -3.54
C PHE A 144 1.09 -15.51 -2.22
N ASP A 145 0.16 -15.15 -1.32
CA ASP A 145 0.12 -15.64 0.06
C ASP A 145 -1.29 -16.10 0.50
N HIS A 146 -1.34 -16.94 1.52
CA HIS A 146 -2.60 -17.38 2.13
C HIS A 146 -2.94 -16.44 3.29
N VAL A 147 -3.80 -15.45 3.03
CA VAL A 147 -4.30 -14.51 4.05
C VAL A 147 -5.48 -15.13 4.83
N VAL A 148 -5.46 -14.92 6.15
CA VAL A 148 -6.52 -15.26 7.12
C VAL A 148 -6.75 -14.06 8.07
N PRO A 149 -7.86 -13.99 8.83
CA PRO A 149 -8.06 -12.95 9.84
C PRO A 149 -6.93 -12.93 10.88
N GLY A 150 -6.54 -11.74 11.36
CA GLY A 150 -5.41 -11.58 12.28
C GLY A 150 -5.63 -12.33 13.59
N GLN A 151 -6.85 -12.29 14.09
CA GLN A 151 -7.38 -12.98 15.27
C GLN A 151 -7.73 -14.46 15.04
N SER A 152 -7.23 -15.10 13.98
CA SER A 152 -7.43 -16.53 13.73
C SER A 152 -6.79 -17.39 14.82
N GLU A 153 -7.44 -18.52 15.15
CA GLU A 153 -6.86 -19.55 16.02
C GLU A 153 -5.50 -20.05 15.50
N ALA A 154 -4.58 -20.33 16.42
CA ALA A 154 -3.19 -20.65 16.10
C ALA A 154 -3.00 -21.77 15.06
N PRO A 155 -3.80 -22.86 15.03
CA PRO A 155 -3.69 -23.88 13.98
C PRO A 155 -4.01 -23.36 12.57
N LEU A 156 -4.98 -22.46 12.42
CA LEU A 156 -5.35 -21.85 11.14
C LEU A 156 -4.29 -20.83 10.70
N ALA A 157 -3.81 -20.00 11.63
CA ALA A 157 -2.72 -19.06 11.38
C ALA A 157 -1.42 -19.79 10.98
N ARG A 158 -1.13 -20.95 11.59
CA ARG A 158 0.00 -21.82 11.22
C ARG A 158 -0.16 -22.40 9.82
N GLU A 159 -1.31 -23.00 9.50
CA GLU A 159 -1.58 -23.58 8.17
C GLU A 159 -1.41 -22.54 7.05
N ALA A 160 -1.89 -21.32 7.29
CA ALA A 160 -1.77 -20.20 6.37
C ALA A 160 -0.34 -19.66 6.23
N MET A 161 0.40 -19.54 7.33
CA MET A 161 1.82 -19.17 7.32
C MET A 161 2.68 -20.21 6.57
N GLU A 162 2.46 -21.50 6.84
CA GLU A 162 3.21 -22.59 6.21
C GLU A 162 2.88 -22.74 4.72
N ARG A 163 1.62 -22.56 4.31
CA ARG A 163 1.26 -22.48 2.88
C ARG A 163 1.91 -21.28 2.21
N SER A 164 1.89 -20.11 2.84
CA SER A 164 2.53 -18.90 2.32
C SER A 164 4.04 -19.09 2.11
N ALA A 165 4.73 -19.81 3.01
CA ALA A 165 6.15 -20.14 2.84
C ALA A 165 6.40 -21.08 1.63
N ARG A 166 5.53 -22.07 1.39
CA ARG A 166 5.62 -22.95 0.21
C ARG A 166 5.28 -22.21 -1.09
N TRP A 167 4.32 -21.30 -1.04
CA TRP A 167 3.95 -20.42 -2.15
C TRP A 167 5.05 -19.40 -2.48
N LEU A 168 5.78 -18.88 -1.48
CA LEU A 168 6.95 -18.03 -1.71
C LEU A 168 8.05 -18.76 -2.48
N ALA A 169 8.36 -20.02 -2.14
CA ALA A 169 9.35 -20.80 -2.88
C ALA A 169 8.97 -20.98 -4.37
N ARG A 170 7.67 -21.13 -4.66
CA ARG A 170 7.12 -21.17 -6.03
C ARG A 170 7.16 -19.79 -6.72
N CYS A 171 6.82 -18.71 -6.01
CA CYS A 171 6.97 -17.34 -6.52
C CYS A 171 8.42 -17.04 -6.90
N LEU A 172 9.38 -17.38 -6.04
CA LEU A 172 10.82 -17.18 -6.27
C LEU A 172 11.32 -17.95 -7.49
N ALA A 173 10.91 -19.21 -7.67
CA ALA A 173 11.27 -20.03 -8.82
C ALA A 173 10.74 -19.45 -10.14
N GLU A 174 9.46 -19.05 -10.18
CA GLU A 174 8.87 -18.43 -11.38
C GLU A 174 9.46 -17.03 -11.65
N PHE A 175 9.69 -16.22 -10.62
CA PHE A 175 10.34 -14.92 -10.73
C PHE A 175 11.76 -15.04 -11.32
N GLY A 176 12.56 -15.99 -10.82
CA GLY A 176 13.88 -16.31 -11.39
C GLY A 176 13.80 -16.75 -12.86
N ARG A 177 12.80 -17.56 -13.23
CA ARG A 177 12.55 -17.95 -14.63
C ARG A 177 12.16 -16.75 -15.50
N LEU A 178 11.29 -15.88 -15.03
CA LEU A 178 10.81 -14.68 -15.73
C LEU A 178 11.89 -13.58 -15.85
N GLN A 179 12.92 -13.60 -15.00
CA GLN A 179 14.16 -12.85 -15.19
C GLN A 179 15.06 -13.52 -16.23
N ALA A 180 15.37 -14.81 -16.07
CA ALA A 180 16.35 -15.53 -16.89
C ALA A 180 15.95 -15.68 -18.36
N VAL A 181 14.65 -15.85 -18.66
CA VAL A 181 14.13 -15.97 -20.04
C VAL A 181 14.20 -14.63 -20.81
N GLY A 182 14.46 -13.50 -20.14
CA GLY A 182 14.67 -12.21 -20.81
C GLY A 182 13.43 -11.58 -21.46
N GLY A 183 12.33 -12.34 -21.61
CA GLY A 183 11.02 -11.87 -22.09
C GLY A 183 10.98 -11.46 -23.57
N GLU A 184 9.79 -11.51 -24.17
CA GLU A 184 9.55 -10.77 -25.41
C GLU A 184 9.58 -9.27 -25.08
N PRO A 185 10.35 -8.44 -25.82
CA PRO A 185 10.41 -7.01 -25.60
C PRO A 185 9.03 -6.38 -25.75
N TRP A 186 8.73 -5.40 -24.91
CA TRP A 186 7.39 -4.84 -24.88
C TRP A 186 7.09 -4.07 -26.17
N ALA A 187 5.96 -4.43 -26.78
CA ALA A 187 5.38 -3.71 -27.89
C ALA A 187 5.01 -2.28 -27.46
N VAL A 188 4.99 -1.38 -28.43
CA VAL A 188 4.64 0.03 -28.21
C VAL A 188 3.73 0.44 -29.37
N GLY A 189 2.59 1.06 -29.03
CA GLY A 189 1.56 1.42 -30.02
C GLY A 189 2.02 2.40 -31.10
N ASP A 190 1.21 2.48 -32.16
CA ASP A 190 1.53 2.95 -33.52
C ASP A 190 2.22 4.32 -33.66
N ASP A 191 2.18 5.18 -32.64
CA ASP A 191 2.86 6.49 -32.60
C ASP A 191 4.39 6.42 -32.49
N LEU A 192 4.98 5.22 -32.32
CA LEU A 192 6.42 5.00 -32.25
C LEU A 192 6.87 3.97 -33.31
N PRO A 193 8.12 4.09 -33.83
CA PRO A 193 8.57 3.25 -34.93
C PRO A 193 8.56 1.76 -34.52
N PRO A 194 8.27 0.80 -35.43
CA PRO A 194 8.15 -0.63 -35.11
C PRO A 194 9.37 -1.32 -34.47
N THR A 195 10.50 -0.61 -34.36
CA THR A 195 11.73 -1.05 -33.71
C THR A 195 11.88 -0.57 -32.26
N ALA A 196 10.92 0.19 -31.73
CA ALA A 196 10.97 0.83 -30.39
C ALA A 196 10.70 -0.13 -29.20
N HIS A 197 11.20 -1.36 -29.30
CA HIS A 197 11.10 -2.39 -28.28
C HIS A 197 11.69 -1.94 -26.92
N ARG A 198 10.86 -1.85 -25.88
CA ARG A 198 11.37 -1.60 -24.51
C ARG A 198 11.88 -2.92 -23.91
N PRO A 199 13.07 -2.96 -23.27
CA PRO A 199 13.47 -4.12 -22.48
C PRO A 199 12.49 -4.38 -21.34
N PRO A 200 12.37 -5.62 -20.82
CA PRO A 200 11.47 -5.93 -19.74
C PRO A 200 11.72 -5.07 -18.49
N PRO A 201 10.71 -4.87 -17.63
CA PRO A 201 10.87 -4.15 -16.39
C PRO A 201 11.92 -4.82 -15.49
N THR A 202 12.72 -4.00 -14.81
CA THR A 202 13.52 -4.46 -13.66
C THR A 202 12.61 -4.40 -12.44
N GLN A 203 12.48 -5.51 -11.71
CA GLN A 203 11.48 -5.66 -10.63
C GLN A 203 12.10 -6.33 -9.41
N ALA A 204 11.57 -6.03 -8.24
CA ALA A 204 11.93 -6.63 -6.95
C ALA A 204 10.76 -7.46 -6.42
N LEU A 205 10.99 -8.74 -6.10
CA LEU A 205 10.02 -9.55 -5.37
C LEU A 205 10.18 -9.30 -3.86
N PHE A 206 9.09 -8.93 -3.18
CA PHE A 206 9.01 -8.82 -1.73
C PHE A 206 8.21 -10.03 -1.16
N PRO A 207 8.77 -10.78 -0.21
CA PRO A 207 8.04 -11.79 0.54
C PRO A 207 7.11 -11.14 1.59
N ILE A 208 6.17 -11.90 2.13
CA ILE A 208 5.19 -11.43 3.13
C ILE A 208 5.30 -12.30 4.39
N VAL A 209 5.65 -11.66 5.51
CA VAL A 209 5.58 -12.25 6.85
C VAL A 209 4.11 -12.44 7.24
N GLN A 210 3.76 -13.67 7.63
CA GLN A 210 2.42 -14.09 8.05
C GLN A 210 2.43 -14.65 9.48
N GLY A 211 1.26 -14.99 10.02
CA GLY A 211 1.13 -15.60 11.37
C GLY A 211 0.04 -15.02 12.27
N GLY A 212 -0.78 -14.07 11.78
CA GLY A 212 -1.82 -13.43 12.59
C GLY A 212 -1.26 -12.67 13.80
N ILE A 213 -1.89 -12.80 14.95
CA ILE A 213 -1.46 -12.21 16.24
C ILE A 213 -0.53 -13.12 17.08
N HIS A 214 0.02 -14.19 16.48
CA HIS A 214 0.83 -15.18 17.20
C HIS A 214 2.33 -14.89 17.02
N ALA A 215 3.00 -14.43 18.08
CA ALA A 215 4.41 -14.03 18.04
C ALA A 215 5.34 -15.13 17.50
N GLU A 216 5.22 -16.37 17.99
CA GLU A 216 6.02 -17.51 17.53
C GLU A 216 5.86 -17.78 16.02
N LEU A 217 4.66 -17.59 15.47
CA LEU A 217 4.41 -17.78 14.04
C LEU A 217 5.00 -16.63 13.21
N ARG A 218 5.02 -15.39 13.73
CA ARG A 218 5.70 -14.25 13.09
C ARG A 218 7.20 -14.46 13.02
N GLU A 219 7.82 -14.90 14.12
CA GLU A 219 9.24 -15.23 14.16
C GLU A 219 9.59 -16.40 13.24
N GLU A 220 8.78 -17.47 13.24
CA GLU A 220 8.97 -18.61 12.34
C GLU A 220 8.83 -18.21 10.87
N SER A 221 7.83 -17.38 10.54
CA SER A 221 7.61 -16.86 9.19
C SER A 221 8.78 -15.99 8.73
N ALA A 222 9.21 -15.01 9.53
CA ALA A 222 10.34 -14.15 9.22
C ALA A 222 11.64 -14.95 9.00
N ARG A 223 11.92 -15.92 9.87
CA ARG A 223 13.10 -16.79 9.76
C ARG A 223 13.07 -17.64 8.48
N ARG A 224 11.96 -18.34 8.21
CA ARG A 224 11.75 -19.12 6.97
C ARG A 224 11.93 -18.30 5.69
N ILE A 225 11.58 -17.02 5.74
CA ILE A 225 11.73 -16.10 4.61
C ILE A 225 13.20 -15.70 4.44
N VAL A 226 13.88 -15.29 5.52
CA VAL A 226 15.30 -14.86 5.50
C VAL A 226 16.24 -16.00 5.13
N ASP A 227 15.98 -17.22 5.63
CA ASP A 227 16.79 -18.41 5.33
C ASP A 227 16.67 -18.88 3.85
N LEU A 228 15.65 -18.41 3.11
CA LEU A 228 15.35 -18.85 1.75
C LEU A 228 16.09 -18.07 0.66
N HIS A 229 16.27 -16.74 0.83
CA HIS A 229 16.88 -15.87 -0.18
C HIS A 229 17.28 -14.50 0.39
N GLU A 230 18.14 -13.77 -0.32
CA GLU A 230 18.40 -12.35 -0.02
C GLU A 230 17.30 -11.47 -0.63
N TRP A 231 16.49 -10.82 0.21
CA TRP A 231 15.36 -10.02 -0.26
C TRP A 231 15.68 -8.51 -0.35
N PRO A 232 15.18 -7.80 -1.38
CA PRO A 232 15.32 -6.34 -1.49
C PRO A 232 14.46 -5.55 -0.48
N GLY A 233 13.54 -6.22 0.21
CA GLY A 233 12.65 -5.67 1.24
C GLY A 233 11.64 -6.72 1.71
N TYR A 234 10.80 -6.39 2.69
CA TYR A 234 9.89 -7.33 3.34
C TYR A 234 8.49 -6.73 3.55
N GLY A 235 7.45 -7.47 3.19
CA GLY A 235 6.06 -7.18 3.53
C GLY A 235 5.65 -7.79 4.87
N ILE A 236 4.71 -7.13 5.56
CA ILE A 236 4.07 -7.57 6.80
C ILE A 236 2.56 -7.67 6.52
N GLY A 237 2.09 -8.90 6.33
CA GLY A 237 0.70 -9.21 5.96
C GLY A 237 -0.13 -9.79 7.12
N GLY A 238 -1.42 -10.01 6.88
CA GLY A 238 -2.32 -10.59 7.87
C GLY A 238 -2.45 -9.75 9.15
N LEU A 239 -2.37 -8.42 9.02
CA LEU A 239 -2.60 -7.41 10.06
C LEU A 239 -3.57 -6.33 9.53
N SER A 240 -4.18 -5.58 10.45
CA SER A 240 -5.31 -4.67 10.21
C SER A 240 -6.51 -5.31 9.52
N VAL A 241 -6.76 -6.59 9.84
CA VAL A 241 -7.79 -7.44 9.19
C VAL A 241 -8.86 -7.97 10.15
N GLY A 242 -8.77 -7.64 11.45
CA GLY A 242 -9.86 -7.87 12.42
C GLY A 242 -9.44 -7.87 13.89
N GLU A 243 -8.13 -7.83 14.16
CA GLU A 243 -7.53 -7.81 15.49
C GLU A 243 -7.56 -6.42 16.15
N ALA A 244 -7.30 -6.34 17.47
CA ALA A 244 -7.23 -5.06 18.15
C ALA A 244 -5.88 -4.36 17.88
N LYS A 245 -5.88 -3.02 17.94
CA LYS A 245 -4.68 -2.22 17.69
C LYS A 245 -3.47 -2.58 18.58
N PRO A 246 -3.62 -2.90 19.89
CA PRO A 246 -2.51 -3.39 20.70
C PRO A 246 -1.88 -4.69 20.16
N ASP A 247 -2.70 -5.63 19.67
CA ASP A 247 -2.23 -6.92 19.13
C ASP A 247 -1.44 -6.69 17.84
N MET A 248 -1.98 -5.85 16.94
CA MET A 248 -1.31 -5.41 15.73
C MET A 248 0.06 -4.79 16.05
N TYR A 249 0.10 -3.85 16.99
CA TYR A 249 1.32 -3.17 17.43
C TYR A 249 2.35 -4.13 18.05
N ALA A 250 1.93 -5.09 18.87
CA ALA A 250 2.81 -6.12 19.42
C ALA A 250 3.47 -6.96 18.32
N MET A 251 2.71 -7.33 17.28
CA MET A 251 3.26 -8.10 16.15
C MET A 251 4.26 -7.29 15.31
N LEU A 252 4.13 -5.96 15.23
CA LEU A 252 5.15 -5.12 14.59
C LEU A 252 6.46 -5.13 15.38
N GLU A 253 6.41 -5.09 16.72
CA GLU A 253 7.63 -5.10 17.57
C GLU A 253 8.39 -6.44 17.51
N VAL A 254 7.66 -7.56 17.36
CA VAL A 254 8.21 -8.90 17.09
C VAL A 254 8.82 -8.95 15.67
N THR A 255 8.09 -8.46 14.67
CA THR A 255 8.52 -8.51 13.26
C THR A 255 9.72 -7.60 12.99
N ASP A 256 9.83 -6.44 13.65
CA ASP A 256 11.00 -5.55 13.62
C ASP A 256 12.25 -6.21 14.22
N ALA A 257 12.10 -7.03 15.27
CA ALA A 257 13.21 -7.77 15.86
C ALA A 257 13.66 -8.98 15.02
N ALA A 258 12.74 -9.58 14.25
CA ALA A 258 13.01 -10.78 13.45
C ALA A 258 13.48 -10.49 12.00
N LEU A 259 13.23 -9.29 11.45
CA LEU A 259 13.59 -8.93 10.07
C LEU A 259 14.89 -8.11 9.99
N PRO A 260 15.77 -8.38 8.99
CA PRO A 260 17.00 -7.61 8.76
C PRO A 260 16.79 -6.10 8.75
N ALA A 261 17.62 -5.39 9.52
CA ALA A 261 17.49 -3.96 9.75
C ALA A 261 17.89 -3.10 8.54
N ASP A 262 18.73 -3.64 7.64
CA ASP A 262 19.24 -3.00 6.42
C ASP A 262 18.26 -3.01 5.24
N ARG A 263 17.03 -3.49 5.44
CA ARG A 263 16.01 -3.64 4.39
C ARG A 263 14.71 -2.89 4.72
N PRO A 264 13.97 -2.43 3.69
CA PRO A 264 12.73 -1.70 3.89
C PRO A 264 11.61 -2.65 4.33
N ARG A 265 10.77 -2.19 5.26
CA ARG A 265 9.67 -2.98 5.84
C ARG A 265 8.32 -2.33 5.54
N TYR A 266 7.43 -3.09 4.90
CA TYR A 266 6.16 -2.62 4.35
C TYR A 266 4.99 -3.22 5.13
N LEU A 267 4.22 -2.39 5.84
CA LEU A 267 2.99 -2.79 6.51
C LEU A 267 1.79 -2.63 5.56
N MET A 268 1.17 -3.75 5.22
CA MET A 268 0.17 -3.83 4.16
C MET A 268 -1.22 -3.36 4.67
N GLY A 269 -1.91 -2.54 3.87
CA GLY A 269 -3.29 -2.11 4.10
C GLY A 269 -3.52 -1.08 5.22
N VAL A 270 -2.48 -0.65 5.94
CA VAL A 270 -2.57 0.28 7.07
C VAL A 270 -2.42 1.75 6.64
N GLY A 271 -3.40 2.59 7.01
CA GLY A 271 -3.36 4.01 6.70
C GLY A 271 -4.42 4.88 7.36
N PHE A 272 -4.77 4.61 8.62
CA PHE A 272 -5.26 5.69 9.49
C PHE A 272 -4.06 6.48 10.03
N PRO A 273 -4.15 7.83 10.15
CA PRO A 273 -3.07 8.69 10.64
C PRO A 273 -2.36 8.19 11.91
N GLU A 274 -3.12 7.71 12.88
CA GLU A 274 -2.65 7.15 14.15
C GLU A 274 -1.81 5.89 13.98
N ASP A 275 -2.26 4.93 13.15
CA ASP A 275 -1.54 3.67 12.89
C ASP A 275 -0.21 3.89 12.18
N LEU A 276 -0.16 4.90 11.30
CA LEU A 276 1.05 5.26 10.55
C LEU A 276 2.16 5.71 11.50
N VAL A 277 1.85 6.59 12.45
CA VAL A 277 2.82 7.08 13.45
C VAL A 277 3.24 5.96 14.40
N GLU A 278 2.30 5.12 14.85
CA GLU A 278 2.61 3.97 15.72
C GLU A 278 3.36 2.83 15.00
N GLY A 279 3.22 2.71 13.68
CA GLY A 279 4.02 1.82 12.84
C GLY A 279 5.45 2.33 12.63
N VAL A 280 5.65 3.63 12.41
CA VAL A 280 6.99 4.23 12.33
C VAL A 280 7.72 4.12 13.68
N ARG A 281 7.01 4.31 14.80
CA ARG A 281 7.52 4.02 16.17
C ARG A 281 7.97 2.56 16.36
N ARG A 282 7.61 1.66 15.44
CA ARG A 282 7.94 0.22 15.43
C ARG A 282 8.71 -0.20 14.18
N GLY A 283 9.41 0.73 13.55
CA GLY A 283 10.37 0.43 12.49
C GLY A 283 9.78 0.07 11.13
N VAL A 284 8.52 0.41 10.85
CA VAL A 284 7.92 0.30 9.51
C VAL A 284 8.34 1.48 8.62
N ASP A 285 8.68 1.20 7.36
CA ASP A 285 9.05 2.20 6.34
C ASP A 285 7.90 2.53 5.38
N LEU A 286 7.19 1.52 4.90
CA LEU A 286 6.24 1.66 3.80
C LEU A 286 4.85 1.27 4.27
N PHE A 287 3.85 1.99 3.79
CA PHE A 287 2.46 1.81 4.13
C PHE A 287 1.59 2.05 2.89
N ASP A 288 0.44 1.39 2.78
CA ASP A 288 -0.60 1.69 1.81
C ASP A 288 -1.97 1.70 2.46
N CYS A 289 -2.93 2.46 1.93
CA CYS A 289 -4.33 2.20 2.25
C CYS A 289 -5.31 2.81 1.24
N VAL A 290 -6.45 2.16 1.07
CA VAL A 290 -7.63 2.74 0.41
C VAL A 290 -8.35 3.79 1.26
N ALA A 291 -8.11 3.84 2.58
CA ALA A 291 -8.79 4.71 3.54
C ALA A 291 -8.86 6.19 3.13
N PRO A 292 -7.76 6.92 2.81
CA PRO A 292 -7.83 8.35 2.51
C PRO A 292 -8.80 8.67 1.37
N THR A 293 -8.76 7.91 0.26
CA THR A 293 -9.68 8.15 -0.87
C THR A 293 -11.08 7.60 -0.59
N ARG A 294 -11.23 6.42 0.04
CA ARG A 294 -12.53 5.81 0.35
C ARG A 294 -13.34 6.65 1.34
N MET A 295 -12.69 7.13 2.40
CA MET A 295 -13.30 8.03 3.37
C MET A 295 -13.51 9.43 2.79
N GLY A 296 -12.56 9.90 1.96
CA GLY A 296 -12.68 11.17 1.25
C GLY A 296 -13.93 11.24 0.39
N ARG A 297 -14.12 10.27 -0.53
CA ARG A 297 -15.34 10.14 -1.35
C ARG A 297 -16.63 9.96 -0.55
N ASN A 298 -16.54 9.49 0.71
CA ASN A 298 -17.70 9.33 1.59
C ASN A 298 -17.99 10.57 2.46
N GLY A 299 -17.17 11.62 2.39
CA GLY A 299 -17.38 12.88 3.11
C GLY A 299 -16.60 13.03 4.42
N THR A 300 -15.58 12.19 4.69
CA THR A 300 -14.71 12.33 5.87
C THR A 300 -13.32 12.83 5.47
N ALA A 301 -12.91 13.94 6.08
CA ALA A 301 -11.56 14.50 6.00
C ALA A 301 -10.71 14.06 7.21
N PHE A 302 -9.39 13.93 7.01
CA PHE A 302 -8.40 13.81 8.08
C PHE A 302 -7.82 15.19 8.41
N THR A 303 -7.65 15.52 9.70
CA THR A 303 -6.99 16.75 10.17
C THR A 303 -6.06 16.43 11.33
N PRO A 304 -5.19 17.36 11.78
CA PRO A 304 -4.35 17.16 12.96
C PRO A 304 -5.16 16.93 14.26
N ASP A 305 -6.42 17.37 14.25
CA ASP A 305 -7.39 17.27 15.35
C ASP A 305 -8.42 16.14 15.12
N GLY A 306 -8.02 15.08 14.40
CA GLY A 306 -8.83 13.86 14.21
C GLY A 306 -9.56 13.77 12.86
N ARG A 307 -10.71 13.10 12.86
CA ARG A 307 -11.48 12.75 11.64
C ARG A 307 -12.78 13.55 11.58
N VAL A 308 -12.99 14.32 10.52
CA VAL A 308 -14.09 15.28 10.37
C VAL A 308 -15.03 14.89 9.24
N ASN A 309 -16.30 14.56 9.55
CA ASN A 309 -17.33 14.34 8.55
C ASN A 309 -17.93 15.69 8.09
N ILE A 310 -17.58 16.12 6.87
CA ILE A 310 -17.91 17.45 6.34
C ILE A 310 -19.42 17.68 6.14
N LYS A 311 -20.23 16.61 6.13
CA LYS A 311 -21.68 16.67 5.97
C LYS A 311 -22.42 17.18 7.22
N ARG A 312 -21.76 17.23 8.38
CA ARG A 312 -22.31 17.77 9.64
C ARG A 312 -22.87 19.20 9.46
N THR A 313 -23.97 19.51 10.13
CA THR A 313 -24.73 20.76 9.90
C THR A 313 -23.96 22.02 10.33
N GLU A 314 -23.08 21.91 11.32
CA GLU A 314 -22.21 23.01 11.78
C GLU A 314 -21.38 23.65 10.66
N PHE A 315 -20.89 22.85 9.70
CA PHE A 315 -20.07 23.36 8.60
C PHE A 315 -20.86 24.14 7.55
N ARG A 316 -22.21 24.17 7.61
CA ARG A 316 -23.08 24.88 6.64
C ARG A 316 -22.74 26.36 6.46
N ARG A 317 -22.11 27.01 7.45
CA ARG A 317 -21.69 28.41 7.40
C ARG A 317 -20.23 28.62 7.81
N ASP A 318 -19.41 27.56 7.87
CA ASP A 318 -18.00 27.66 8.27
C ASP A 318 -17.14 28.13 7.06
N PRO A 319 -16.57 29.35 7.08
CA PRO A 319 -15.79 29.88 5.97
C PRO A 319 -14.35 29.35 5.94
N ARG A 320 -13.89 28.67 7.00
CA ARG A 320 -12.51 28.17 7.13
C ARG A 320 -12.23 27.00 6.16
N PRO A 321 -10.97 26.75 5.78
CA PRO A 321 -10.57 25.54 5.06
C PRO A 321 -10.84 24.27 5.88
N LEU A 322 -10.75 23.09 5.25
CA LEU A 322 -10.86 21.80 5.96
C LEU A 322 -9.89 21.73 7.15
N ASP A 323 -8.66 22.18 6.92
CA ASP A 323 -7.56 22.28 7.88
C ASP A 323 -6.78 23.58 7.59
N PRO A 324 -6.57 24.47 8.58
CA PRO A 324 -5.81 25.72 8.39
C PRO A 324 -4.28 25.51 8.30
N GLU A 325 -3.75 24.35 8.72
CA GLU A 325 -2.32 24.02 8.64
C GLU A 325 -1.97 23.35 7.29
N CYS A 326 -2.97 22.97 6.48
CA CYS A 326 -2.81 22.21 5.25
C CYS A 326 -2.67 23.11 3.99
N GLY A 327 -1.55 22.97 3.28
CA GLY A 327 -1.28 23.69 2.03
C GLY A 327 -1.91 23.08 0.76
N CYS A 328 -2.80 22.09 0.86
CA CYS A 328 -3.33 21.39 -0.31
C CYS A 328 -4.30 22.27 -1.13
N ALA A 329 -4.49 21.90 -2.41
CA ALA A 329 -5.37 22.63 -3.34
C ALA A 329 -6.85 22.70 -2.90
N ALA A 330 -7.31 21.87 -1.95
CA ALA A 330 -8.62 22.00 -1.34
C ALA A 330 -8.64 23.11 -0.28
N CYS A 331 -7.72 23.07 0.69
CA CYS A 331 -7.63 24.04 1.78
C CYS A 331 -7.22 25.44 1.32
N ALA A 332 -6.32 25.55 0.34
CA ALA A 332 -5.88 26.83 -0.20
C ALA A 332 -6.97 27.61 -0.99
N ARG A 333 -8.13 26.99 -1.27
CA ARG A 333 -9.13 27.54 -2.22
C ARG A 333 -10.59 27.45 -1.76
N PHE A 334 -10.96 26.50 -0.90
CA PHE A 334 -12.36 26.18 -0.63
C PHE A 334 -12.67 26.11 0.86
N SER A 335 -13.81 26.72 1.24
CA SER A 335 -14.33 26.68 2.60
C SER A 335 -15.03 25.35 2.91
N ARG A 336 -15.07 24.99 4.20
CA ARG A 336 -15.87 23.87 4.72
C ARG A 336 -17.33 23.98 4.31
N ALA A 337 -17.91 25.19 4.28
CA ALA A 337 -19.27 25.42 3.78
C ALA A 337 -19.45 25.05 2.31
N TYR A 338 -18.52 25.43 1.43
CA TYR A 338 -18.58 25.07 0.01
C TYR A 338 -18.38 23.56 -0.19
N VAL A 339 -17.38 22.96 0.44
CA VAL A 339 -17.12 21.52 0.35
C VAL A 339 -18.31 20.71 0.90
N ARG A 340 -18.93 21.15 2.00
CA ARG A 340 -20.18 20.58 2.51
C ARG A 340 -21.32 20.68 1.48
N HIS A 341 -21.47 21.83 0.82
CA HIS A 341 -22.51 22.01 -0.20
C HIS A 341 -22.34 20.98 -1.33
N LEU A 342 -21.13 20.77 -1.85
CA LEU A 342 -20.86 19.75 -2.87
C LEU A 342 -21.35 18.36 -2.42
N PHE A 343 -21.03 17.95 -1.18
CA PHE A 343 -21.53 16.68 -0.61
C PHE A 343 -23.04 16.66 -0.27
N THR A 344 -23.69 17.81 -0.19
CA THR A 344 -25.16 17.92 -0.01
C THR A 344 -25.89 17.89 -1.35
N SER A 345 -25.18 18.14 -2.45
CA SER A 345 -25.68 18.21 -3.83
C SER A 345 -25.17 17.06 -4.72
N ASP A 346 -24.51 16.06 -4.12
CA ASP A 346 -23.89 14.89 -4.79
C ASP A 346 -22.87 15.23 -5.90
N GLU A 347 -22.20 16.37 -5.75
CA GLU A 347 -21.24 16.88 -6.74
C GLU A 347 -19.90 16.14 -6.69
N MET A 348 -19.46 15.60 -7.83
CA MET A 348 -18.20 14.84 -7.99
C MET A 348 -16.97 15.60 -7.46
N LEU A 349 -16.98 16.93 -7.56
CA LEU A 349 -15.90 17.79 -7.07
C LEU A 349 -15.68 17.64 -5.55
N GLY A 350 -16.73 17.42 -4.75
CA GLY A 350 -16.62 17.23 -3.30
C GLY A 350 -15.81 15.98 -2.97
N ALA A 351 -16.16 14.86 -3.62
CA ALA A 351 -15.48 13.59 -3.51
C ALA A 351 -14.00 13.65 -3.94
N ARG A 352 -13.69 14.44 -4.98
CA ARG A 352 -12.31 14.71 -5.43
C ARG A 352 -11.52 15.55 -4.43
N LEU A 353 -12.06 16.70 -3.99
CA LEU A 353 -11.37 17.61 -3.07
C LEU A 353 -11.00 16.94 -1.74
N LEU A 354 -11.90 16.13 -1.18
CA LEU A 354 -11.61 15.39 0.06
C LEU A 354 -10.63 14.23 -0.15
N SER A 355 -10.67 13.55 -1.31
CA SER A 355 -9.67 12.53 -1.64
C SER A 355 -8.27 13.14 -1.78
N LEU A 356 -8.17 14.33 -2.40
CA LEU A 356 -6.91 15.07 -2.57
C LEU A 356 -6.35 15.52 -1.21
N HIS A 357 -7.21 16.11 -0.38
CA HIS A 357 -6.84 16.54 0.97
C HIS A 357 -6.33 15.37 1.83
N ASN A 358 -7.05 14.25 1.86
CA ASN A 358 -6.67 13.10 2.68
C ASN A 358 -5.37 12.43 2.21
N VAL A 359 -5.14 12.31 0.89
CA VAL A 359 -3.88 11.75 0.37
C VAL A 359 -2.70 12.70 0.64
N HIS A 360 -2.88 14.01 0.45
CA HIS A 360 -1.88 15.00 0.83
C HIS A 360 -1.57 14.96 2.33
N PHE A 361 -2.58 14.83 3.19
CA PHE A 361 -2.42 14.76 4.64
C PHE A 361 -1.54 13.58 5.09
N LEU A 362 -1.76 12.37 4.55
CA LEU A 362 -0.93 11.20 4.89
C LEU A 362 0.50 11.30 4.34
N VAL A 363 0.66 11.84 3.12
CA VAL A 363 1.99 12.08 2.51
C VAL A 363 2.77 13.15 3.29
N ALA A 364 2.10 14.21 3.76
CA ALA A 364 2.68 15.23 4.62
C ALA A 364 3.02 14.68 6.02
N LEU A 365 2.18 13.82 6.60
CA LEU A 365 2.44 13.16 7.88
C LEU A 365 3.70 12.29 7.84
N MET A 366 3.90 11.52 6.77
CA MET A 366 5.12 10.72 6.59
C MET A 366 6.37 11.59 6.34
N ARG A 367 6.22 12.74 5.67
CA ARG A 367 7.30 13.74 5.58
C ARG A 367 7.68 14.29 6.96
N ALA A 368 6.71 14.71 7.75
CA ALA A 368 6.94 15.21 9.12
C ALA A 368 7.58 14.14 10.02
N ALA A 369 7.19 12.87 9.88
CA ALA A 369 7.83 11.75 10.57
C ALA A 369 9.31 11.60 10.16
N ARG A 370 9.64 11.64 8.86
CA ARG A 370 11.04 11.63 8.38
C ARG A 370 11.86 12.77 8.95
N ASP A 371 11.32 13.98 8.89
CA ASP A 371 12.03 15.18 9.29
C ASP A 371 12.27 15.20 10.82
N ALA A 372 11.33 14.66 11.62
CA ALA A 372 11.50 14.46 13.06
C ALA A 372 12.52 13.35 13.41
N VAL A 373 12.62 12.27 12.62
CA VAL A 373 13.69 11.26 12.79
C VAL A 373 15.05 11.86 12.43
N ARG A 374 15.13 12.62 11.33
CA ARG A 374 16.35 13.33 10.90
C ARG A 374 16.82 14.37 11.93
N ALA A 375 15.88 15.05 12.59
CA ALA A 375 16.17 16.01 13.66
C ALA A 375 16.47 15.38 15.03
N GLY A 376 16.36 14.04 15.18
CA GLY A 376 16.52 13.36 16.46
C GLY A 376 15.37 13.58 17.46
N THR A 377 14.24 14.14 17.03
CA THR A 377 13.12 14.56 17.89
C THR A 377 11.89 13.65 17.82
N PHE A 378 11.94 12.58 17.01
CA PHE A 378 10.78 11.74 16.67
C PHE A 378 9.98 11.20 17.87
N ASP A 379 10.62 10.79 18.96
CA ASP A 379 9.89 10.26 20.13
C ASP A 379 8.99 11.32 20.78
N ALA A 380 9.50 12.54 20.95
CA ALA A 380 8.74 13.66 21.49
C ALA A 380 7.70 14.18 20.48
N TRP A 381 8.07 14.26 19.20
CA TRP A 381 7.17 14.65 18.10
C TRP A 381 5.98 13.70 17.99
N SER A 382 6.22 12.40 17.95
CA SER A 382 5.16 11.38 17.77
C SER A 382 4.26 11.28 19.00
N ALA A 383 4.81 11.39 20.21
CA ALA A 383 4.01 11.45 21.44
C ALA A 383 3.10 12.69 21.47
N ALA A 384 3.62 13.87 21.11
CA ALA A 384 2.83 15.10 21.04
C ALA A 384 1.76 15.05 19.92
N TRP A 385 2.10 14.48 18.76
CA TRP A 385 1.20 14.32 17.63
C TRP A 385 0.04 13.37 17.97
N LEU A 386 0.34 12.18 18.51
CA LEU A 386 -0.68 11.21 18.95
C LEU A 386 -1.54 11.81 20.07
N GLY A 387 -0.95 12.56 21.00
CA GLY A 387 -1.68 13.30 22.04
C GLY A 387 -2.69 14.30 21.47
N ARG A 388 -2.28 15.16 20.52
CA ARG A 388 -3.17 16.13 19.85
C ARG A 388 -4.32 15.42 19.14
N TYR A 389 -4.00 14.39 18.36
CA TYR A 389 -4.95 13.70 17.50
C TYR A 389 -5.96 12.88 18.33
N HIS A 390 -5.52 12.15 19.36
CA HIS A 390 -6.43 11.39 20.24
C HIS A 390 -7.29 12.28 21.15
N ALA A 391 -6.81 13.46 21.57
CA ALA A 391 -7.60 14.37 22.40
C ALA A 391 -8.82 14.98 21.67
N HIS A 392 -8.81 15.00 20.33
CA HIS A 392 -9.88 15.58 19.51
C HIS A 392 -10.59 14.56 18.61
N ALA A 393 -10.05 13.35 18.48
CA ALA A 393 -10.74 12.23 17.86
C ALA A 393 -12.08 11.98 18.56
N ALA A 394 -13.19 12.13 17.82
CA ALA A 394 -14.47 11.64 18.27
C ALA A 394 -14.35 10.14 18.60
N PRO A 395 -14.98 9.66 19.70
CA PRO A 395 -14.87 8.27 20.12
C PRO A 395 -15.23 7.33 18.96
N ALA A 396 -14.53 6.19 18.90
CA ALA A 396 -14.75 5.21 17.84
C ALA A 396 -16.24 4.84 17.77
N LEU A 397 -16.81 4.87 16.57
CA LEU A 397 -18.15 4.37 16.31
C LEU A 397 -18.12 2.86 16.53
N THR A 398 -18.79 2.43 17.60
CA THR A 398 -19.04 1.04 17.99
C THR A 398 -20.00 0.36 17.01
#